data_AF-A0A8J2M685-F1
#
_entry.id   AF-A0A8J2M685-F1
#
_cell.length_a   1.000
_cell.length_b   1.000
_cell.length_c   1.000
_cell.angle_alpha   90.00
_cell.angle_beta   90.00
_cell.angle_gamma   90.00
#
_symmetry.space_group_name_H-M   'P 1'
#
loop_
_entity.id
_entity.type
_entity.pdbx_description
1 polymer ?
#
loop_
_entity_poly.entity_id
_entity_poly.type
_entity_poly.pdbx_seq_one_letter_code
_entity_poly.pdbx_strand_id
1 'polypeptide(L)'
;MDPSKRTLKPPIKISILEKPSEDVSYCWKACQLFSYVIVVISGIATSMAIGNIQRMFHDECVLYSNLTVTKVVNGSEIHLLPADQHWGSRDKCNYCQFLPVASVICAGIWGTLFVMCGRGGNSSRNLPQPWRIVPPAIVFNFVFVVLSCVSVVLTFEGFSVFCSSLESSLNISR
;
A
#
# COMPACT_ATOMS: atom_id res chain seq x y z
N MET A 1 22.34 -61.37 12.53
CA MET A 1 21.04 -60.98 11.94
C MET A 1 20.55 -59.78 12.72
N ASP A 2 20.62 -58.60 12.14
CA ASP A 2 20.31 -57.33 12.82
C ASP A 2 19.35 -56.52 11.93
N PRO A 3 18.07 -56.36 12.29
CA PRO A 3 17.11 -55.66 11.45
C PRO A 3 16.44 -54.49 12.20
N SER A 4 17.03 -53.30 12.18
CA SER A 4 16.24 -52.04 12.24
C SER A 4 17.04 -50.81 11.84
N LYS A 5 17.46 -50.71 10.57
CA LYS A 5 17.83 -49.43 9.96
C LYS A 5 16.56 -48.67 9.60
N ARG A 6 16.03 -47.88 10.53
CA ARG A 6 15.06 -46.82 10.22
C ARG A 6 15.74 -45.79 9.31
N THR A 7 15.31 -45.74 8.06
CA THR A 7 15.73 -44.73 7.08
C THR A 7 15.15 -43.38 7.46
N LEU A 8 15.88 -42.66 8.32
CA LEU A 8 15.60 -41.28 8.65
C LEU A 8 15.79 -40.43 7.39
N LYS A 9 14.66 -39.99 6.80
CA LYS A 9 14.63 -39.07 5.66
C LYS A 9 15.50 -37.84 6.01
N PRO A 10 16.51 -37.49 5.22
CA PRO A 10 17.35 -36.34 5.54
C PRO A 10 16.48 -35.07 5.55
N PRO A 11 16.65 -34.17 6.53
CA PRO A 11 15.92 -32.91 6.54
C PRO A 11 16.29 -32.13 5.28
N ILE A 12 15.29 -31.46 4.70
CA ILE A 12 15.44 -30.58 3.53
C ILE A 12 16.54 -29.55 3.88
N LYS A 13 17.73 -29.73 3.32
CA LYS A 13 18.87 -28.84 3.51
C LYS A 13 18.65 -27.59 2.67
N ILE A 14 18.19 -26.51 3.30
CA ILE A 14 18.13 -25.19 2.68
C ILE A 14 19.57 -24.66 2.58
N SER A 15 20.19 -24.74 1.41
CA SER A 15 21.61 -24.41 1.16
C SER A 15 22.03 -22.97 1.50
N ILE A 16 21.06 -22.09 1.79
CA ILE A 16 21.28 -20.71 2.25
C ILE A 16 21.69 -20.65 3.74
N LEU A 17 21.44 -21.72 4.52
CA LEU A 17 21.63 -21.74 5.97
C LEU A 17 23.10 -21.83 6.42
N GLU A 18 23.92 -22.54 5.65
CA GLU A 18 25.32 -22.84 6.01
C GLU A 18 26.31 -21.80 5.45
N LYS A 19 25.85 -20.84 4.64
CA LYS A 19 26.75 -19.84 4.07
C LYS A 19 27.13 -18.80 5.14
N PRO A 20 28.44 -18.52 5.35
CA PRO A 20 28.87 -17.50 6.29
C PRO A 20 28.28 -16.13 5.90
N SER A 21 27.96 -15.31 6.89
CA SER A 21 27.31 -14.00 6.72
C SER A 21 28.10 -13.00 5.85
N GLU A 22 29.38 -13.27 5.59
CA GLU A 22 30.24 -12.48 4.71
C GLU A 22 29.90 -12.70 3.22
N ASP A 23 29.47 -13.90 2.84
CA ASP A 23 29.22 -14.33 1.46
C ASP A 23 27.82 -13.96 0.91
N VAL A 24 26.95 -13.42 1.76
CA VAL A 24 25.59 -13.02 1.38
C VAL A 24 25.65 -11.61 0.78
N SER A 25 25.22 -11.35 -0.46
CA SER A 25 25.34 -9.99 -1.04
C SER A 25 24.68 -8.89 -0.19
N TYR A 26 25.29 -7.71 -0.04
CA TYR A 26 24.64 -6.54 0.61
C TYR A 26 23.47 -5.97 -0.21
N CYS A 27 23.45 -6.28 -1.51
CA CYS A 27 22.53 -5.67 -2.46
C CYS A 27 21.07 -5.97 -2.13
N TRP A 28 20.71 -7.21 -1.78
CA TRP A 28 19.31 -7.56 -1.51
C TRP A 28 18.71 -6.78 -0.34
N LYS A 29 19.50 -6.56 0.72
CA LYS A 29 19.09 -5.79 1.90
C LYS A 29 18.97 -4.30 1.56
N ALA A 30 19.90 -3.77 0.77
CA ALA A 30 19.83 -2.39 0.29
C ALA A 30 18.61 -2.16 -0.61
N CYS A 31 18.32 -3.06 -1.55
CA CYS A 31 17.14 -3.01 -2.40
C CYS A 31 15.84 -3.06 -1.56
N GLN A 32 15.77 -3.94 -0.56
CA GLN A 32 14.60 -4.04 0.31
C GLN A 32 14.41 -2.78 1.17
N LEU A 33 15.49 -2.20 1.69
CA LEU A 33 15.41 -0.98 2.48
C LEU A 33 14.98 0.20 1.61
N PHE A 34 15.52 0.28 0.39
CA PHE A 34 15.16 1.30 -0.59
C PHE A 34 13.69 1.21 -1.00
N SER A 35 13.16 0.00 -1.21
CA SER A 35 11.75 -0.17 -1.53
C SER A 35 10.83 0.28 -0.40
N TYR A 36 11.19 0.05 0.88
CA TYR A 36 10.43 0.59 2.00
C TYR A 36 10.46 2.12 2.06
N VAL A 37 11.60 2.75 1.78
CA VAL A 37 11.68 4.22 1.70
C VAL A 37 10.74 4.76 0.63
N ILE A 38 10.71 4.13 -0.56
CA ILE A 38 9.76 4.51 -1.61
C ILE A 38 8.32 4.37 -1.13
N VAL A 39 7.95 3.24 -0.49
CA VAL A 39 6.60 3.00 0.03
C VAL A 39 6.21 4.06 1.06
N VAL A 40 7.13 4.49 1.92
CA VAL A 40 6.87 5.55 2.90
C VAL A 40 6.55 6.87 2.20
N ILE A 41 7.39 7.27 1.24
CA ILE A 41 7.21 8.53 0.51
C ILE A 41 5.91 8.51 -0.30
N SER A 42 5.66 7.43 -1.04
CA SER A 42 4.46 7.30 -1.86
C SER A 42 3.19 7.24 -1.01
N GLY A 43 3.20 6.49 0.09
CA GLY A 43 2.05 6.38 0.99
C GLY A 43 1.66 7.71 1.63
N ILE A 44 2.65 8.50 2.06
CA ILE A 44 2.42 9.87 2.56
C ILE A 44 1.84 10.76 1.47
N ALA A 45 2.45 10.77 0.27
CA ALA A 45 1.98 11.59 -0.84
C ALA A 45 0.53 11.25 -1.25
N THR A 46 0.20 9.96 -1.37
CA THR A 46 -1.16 9.51 -1.71
C THR A 46 -2.16 9.88 -0.62
N SER A 47 -1.82 9.68 0.66
CA SER A 47 -2.70 10.03 1.78
C SER A 47 -2.97 11.55 1.84
N MET A 48 -1.94 12.37 1.63
CA MET A 48 -2.09 13.83 1.56
C MET A 48 -2.93 14.27 0.37
N ALA A 49 -2.74 13.67 -0.80
CA ALA A 49 -3.51 14.00 -2.00
C ALA A 49 -5.01 13.70 -1.79
N ILE A 50 -5.36 12.50 -1.30
CA ILE A 50 -6.74 12.13 -1.02
C ILE A 50 -7.34 13.03 0.07
N GLY A 51 -6.60 13.26 1.17
CA GLY A 51 -7.07 14.09 2.27
C GLY A 51 -7.29 15.55 1.88
N ASN A 52 -6.46 16.11 1.01
CA ASN A 52 -6.65 17.47 0.51
C ASN A 52 -7.89 17.58 -0.38
N ILE A 53 -8.14 16.58 -1.23
CA ILE A 53 -9.33 16.52 -2.07
C ILE A 53 -10.58 16.41 -1.20
N GLN A 54 -10.62 15.50 -0.22
CA GLN A 54 -11.76 15.35 0.68
C GLN A 54 -12.08 16.65 1.44
N ARG A 55 -11.06 17.38 1.90
CA ARG A 55 -11.28 18.67 2.59
C ARG A 55 -11.92 19.73 1.70
N MET A 56 -11.66 19.73 0.39
CA MET A 56 -12.33 20.66 -0.53
C MET A 56 -13.82 20.36 -0.67
N PHE A 57 -14.22 19.11 -0.42
CA PHE A 57 -15.59 18.63 -0.55
C PHE A 57 -16.22 18.28 0.80
N HIS A 58 -15.89 19.04 1.86
CA HIS A 58 -16.50 18.91 3.19
C HIS A 58 -16.40 17.50 3.81
N ASP A 59 -15.27 16.81 3.58
CA ASP A 59 -14.97 15.45 4.05
C ASP A 59 -15.90 14.36 3.47
N GLU A 60 -16.56 14.66 2.35
CA GLU A 60 -17.37 13.70 1.62
C GLU A 60 -16.54 12.84 0.66
N CYS A 61 -17.07 11.66 0.33
CA CYS A 61 -16.39 10.71 -0.54
C CYS A 61 -16.54 11.10 -2.01
N VAL A 62 -15.46 11.61 -2.60
CA VAL A 62 -15.37 11.99 -4.01
C VAL A 62 -15.27 10.77 -4.95
N LEU A 63 -14.74 9.64 -4.48
CA LEU A 63 -14.59 8.45 -5.32
C LEU A 63 -15.96 7.90 -5.71
N TYR A 64 -16.22 7.75 -7.01
CA TYR A 64 -17.53 7.32 -7.54
C TYR A 64 -18.69 8.28 -7.26
N SER A 65 -18.42 9.54 -6.90
CA SER A 65 -19.51 10.51 -6.73
C SER A 65 -20.07 10.96 -8.07
N ASN A 66 -21.39 11.12 -8.14
CA ASN A 66 -22.09 11.72 -9.27
C ASN A 66 -22.52 13.14 -8.89
N LEU A 67 -21.83 14.13 -9.43
CA LEU A 67 -22.10 15.54 -9.19
C LEU A 67 -22.86 16.13 -10.37
N THR A 68 -24.06 16.62 -10.09
CA THR A 68 -24.83 17.43 -11.04
C THR A 68 -24.74 18.89 -10.64
N VAL A 69 -24.19 19.72 -11.53
CA VAL A 69 -24.10 21.17 -11.32
C VAL A 69 -25.25 21.83 -12.07
N THR A 70 -26.12 22.53 -11.34
CA THR A 70 -27.14 23.38 -11.95
C THR A 70 -26.68 24.81 -12.08
N LYS A 71 -26.94 25.41 -13.24
CA LYS A 71 -26.78 26.83 -13.48
C LYS A 71 -28.04 27.56 -13.01
N VAL A 72 -27.96 28.25 -11.88
CA VAL A 72 -29.04 29.14 -11.45
C VAL A 72 -28.75 30.53 -11.98
N VAL A 73 -29.57 30.97 -12.93
CA VAL A 73 -29.48 32.32 -13.51
C VAL A 73 -30.32 33.26 -12.64
N ASN A 74 -29.70 33.85 -11.62
CA ASN A 74 -30.28 34.93 -10.84
C ASN A 74 -29.55 36.24 -11.19
N GLY A 75 -30.01 36.93 -12.24
CA GLY A 75 -29.37 38.14 -12.75
C GLY A 75 -28.13 37.87 -13.60
N SER A 76 -27.13 38.77 -13.57
CA SER A 76 -25.91 38.71 -14.40
C SER A 76 -24.82 37.75 -13.88
N GLU A 77 -25.07 37.03 -12.79
CA GLU A 77 -24.13 36.05 -12.24
C GLU A 77 -24.64 34.62 -12.40
N ILE A 78 -23.77 33.76 -12.91
CA ILE A 78 -23.98 32.32 -13.02
C ILE A 78 -23.49 31.69 -11.72
N HIS A 79 -24.42 31.39 -10.81
CA HIS A 79 -24.10 30.59 -9.62
C HIS A 79 -24.25 29.11 -9.97
N LEU A 80 -23.12 28.40 -9.92
CA LEU A 80 -23.06 26.94 -10.07
C LEU A 80 -23.47 26.33 -8.72
N LEU A 81 -24.74 25.94 -8.61
CA LEU A 81 -25.27 25.30 -7.42
C LEU A 81 -25.27 23.77 -7.62
N PRO A 82 -24.70 22.99 -6.70
CA PRO A 82 -24.78 21.54 -6.75
C PRO A 82 -26.24 21.14 -6.56
N ALA A 83 -26.86 20.62 -7.63
CA ALA A 83 -28.29 20.39 -7.72
C ALA A 83 -28.75 19.17 -6.92
N ASP A 84 -27.85 18.19 -6.83
CA ASP A 84 -27.93 16.98 -6.02
C ASP A 84 -26.52 16.40 -5.94
N GLN A 85 -26.09 16.04 -4.72
CA GLN A 85 -24.74 15.50 -4.48
C GLN A 85 -24.88 14.03 -4.06
N HIS A 86 -24.71 13.11 -5.02
CA HIS A 86 -24.59 11.70 -4.67
C HIS A 86 -23.11 11.39 -4.45
N TRP A 87 -22.71 11.41 -3.18
CA TRP A 87 -21.36 11.05 -2.77
C TRP A 87 -21.12 9.54 -2.87
N GLY A 88 -19.87 9.18 -3.05
CA GLY A 88 -19.45 7.79 -3.06
C GLY A 88 -19.63 7.11 -1.71
N SER A 89 -19.53 5.78 -1.71
CA SER A 89 -19.56 5.02 -0.46
C SER A 89 -18.38 5.39 0.44
N ARG A 90 -18.67 5.76 1.69
CA ARG A 90 -17.67 6.14 2.70
C ARG A 90 -16.69 5.00 3.01
N ASP A 91 -17.16 3.76 2.96
CA ASP A 91 -16.33 2.58 3.22
C ASP A 91 -15.20 2.42 2.20
N LYS A 92 -15.50 2.66 0.92
CA LYS A 92 -14.49 2.63 -0.15
C LYS A 92 -13.46 3.74 0.02
N CYS A 93 -13.89 4.94 0.38
CA CYS A 93 -12.99 6.07 0.62
C CYS A 93 -12.07 5.83 1.81
N ASN A 94 -12.65 5.38 2.92
CA ASN A 94 -11.92 5.04 4.13
C ASN A 94 -10.88 3.96 3.82
N TYR A 95 -11.26 2.91 3.08
CA TYR A 95 -10.32 1.87 2.67
C TYR A 95 -9.13 2.45 1.86
N CYS A 96 -9.40 3.28 0.84
CA CYS A 96 -8.36 3.89 0.02
C CYS A 96 -7.46 4.89 0.79
N GLN A 97 -7.95 5.45 1.90
CA GLN A 97 -7.20 6.40 2.74
C GLN A 97 -6.41 5.70 3.86
N PHE A 98 -6.99 4.71 4.52
CA PHE A 98 -6.34 3.97 5.61
C PHE A 98 -5.25 3.04 5.10
N LEU A 99 -5.40 2.44 3.92
CA LEU A 99 -4.45 1.47 3.41
C LEU A 99 -3.04 2.06 3.14
N PRO A 100 -2.88 3.23 2.49
CA PRO A 100 -1.57 3.90 2.38
C PRO A 100 -0.94 4.24 3.73
N VAL A 101 -1.75 4.62 4.73
CA VAL A 101 -1.23 4.91 6.09
C VAL A 101 -0.75 3.64 6.77
N ALA A 102 -1.53 2.56 6.67
CA ALA A 102 -1.16 1.26 7.22
C ALA A 102 0.12 0.73 6.56
N SER A 103 0.27 0.87 5.24
CA SER A 103 1.47 0.42 4.52
C SER A 103 2.73 1.17 4.97
N VAL A 104 2.64 2.48 5.24
CA VAL A 104 3.74 3.29 5.80
C VAL A 104 4.17 2.77 7.17
N ILE A 105 3.21 2.53 8.08
CA ILE A 105 3.50 2.03 9.44
C ILE A 105 4.18 0.67 9.37
N CYS A 106 3.64 -0.24 8.56
CA CYS A 106 4.19 -1.58 8.45
C CYS A 106 5.56 -1.59 7.76
N ALA A 107 5.77 -0.77 6.72
CA ALA A 107 7.07 -0.59 6.08
C ALA A 107 8.11 -0.04 7.07
N GLY A 108 7.70 0.87 7.97
CA GLY A 108 8.54 1.38 9.06
C GLY A 108 8.96 0.27 10.03
N ILE A 109 8.00 -0.51 10.54
CA ILE A 109 8.26 -1.63 11.48
C ILE A 109 9.23 -2.64 10.84
N TRP A 110 8.92 -3.10 9.62
CA TRP A 110 9.78 -4.04 8.91
C TRP A 110 11.14 -3.42 8.61
N GLY A 111 11.20 -2.17 8.15
CA GLY A 111 12.44 -1.44 7.91
C GLY A 111 13.35 -1.41 9.14
N THR A 112 12.82 -1.08 10.32
CA THR A 112 13.58 -1.10 11.58
C THR A 112 14.08 -2.51 11.91
N LEU A 113 13.24 -3.53 11.76
CA LEU A 113 13.64 -4.93 11.99
C LEU A 113 14.76 -5.35 11.03
N PHE A 114 14.68 -4.96 9.76
CA PHE A 114 15.75 -5.21 8.80
C PHE A 114 17.03 -4.43 9.13
N VAL A 115 16.95 -3.20 9.65
CA VAL A 115 18.13 -2.45 10.08
C VAL A 115 18.80 -3.10 11.30
N MET A 116 18.01 -3.50 12.31
CA MET A 116 18.51 -4.12 13.54
C MET A 116 19.02 -5.56 13.35
N CYS A 117 18.38 -6.35 12.48
CA CYS A 117 18.83 -7.71 12.18
C CYS A 117 20.02 -7.71 11.20
N GLY A 118 21.05 -8.50 11.54
CA GLY A 118 22.23 -8.69 10.69
C GLY A 118 21.94 -9.41 9.36
N ARG A 119 22.96 -9.60 8.52
CA ARG A 119 22.88 -10.11 7.13
C ARG A 119 22.31 -11.52 6.93
N GLY A 120 21.90 -12.22 8.00
CA GLY A 120 21.66 -13.65 7.95
C GLY A 120 22.95 -14.44 7.83
N GLY A 121 22.93 -15.71 8.25
CA GLY A 121 24.11 -16.57 8.39
C GLY A 121 24.43 -16.86 9.86
N ASN A 122 25.29 -17.86 10.09
CA ASN A 122 25.74 -18.28 11.41
C ASN A 122 26.73 -17.23 11.99
N SER A 123 26.21 -16.11 12.50
CA SER A 123 27.05 -15.07 13.09
C SER A 123 27.16 -15.26 14.61
N SER A 124 28.39 -15.15 15.11
CA SER A 124 28.87 -15.42 16.48
C SER A 124 28.29 -14.49 17.58
N ARG A 125 27.46 -13.50 17.21
CA ARG A 125 26.71 -12.71 18.19
C ARG A 125 25.42 -13.46 18.48
N ASN A 126 25.21 -13.84 19.75
CA ASN A 126 24.08 -14.55 20.39
C ASN A 126 22.62 -14.12 20.03
N LEU A 127 22.40 -13.46 18.89
CA LEU A 127 21.10 -13.08 18.36
C LEU A 127 20.56 -14.23 17.49
N PRO A 128 19.28 -14.61 17.67
CA PRO A 128 18.67 -15.71 16.93
C PRO A 128 18.69 -15.44 15.42
N GLN A 129 19.38 -16.32 14.68
CA GLN A 129 19.23 -16.64 13.26
C GLN A 129 18.39 -15.63 12.42
N PRO A 130 19.01 -14.56 11.87
CA PRO A 130 18.32 -13.44 11.22
C PRO A 130 17.48 -13.83 10.01
N TRP A 131 17.70 -15.00 9.41
CA TRP A 131 16.94 -15.44 8.23
C TRP A 131 15.48 -15.77 8.55
N ARG A 132 15.11 -16.03 9.82
CA ARG A 132 13.73 -16.41 10.19
C ARG A 132 12.72 -15.28 10.03
N ILE A 133 13.18 -14.02 10.02
CA ILE A 133 12.32 -12.85 9.86
C ILE A 133 11.95 -12.57 8.39
N VAL A 134 12.71 -13.13 7.45
CA VAL A 134 12.55 -12.86 6.01
C VAL A 134 11.29 -13.53 5.43
N PRO A 135 10.98 -14.81 5.69
CA PRO A 135 9.75 -15.43 5.21
C PRO A 135 8.45 -14.70 5.63
N PRO A 136 8.23 -14.35 6.91
CA PRO A 136 7.01 -13.62 7.28
C PRO A 136 6.98 -12.22 6.67
N ALA A 137 8.13 -11.55 6.50
CA ALA A 137 8.20 -10.26 5.82
C ALA A 137 7.76 -10.36 4.35
N ILE A 138 8.20 -11.39 3.63
CA ILE A 138 7.84 -11.59 2.21
C ILE A 138 6.34 -11.84 2.07
N VAL A 139 5.77 -12.71 2.90
CA VAL A 139 4.32 -12.99 2.89
C VAL A 139 3.54 -11.71 3.17
N PHE A 140 3.95 -10.95 4.18
CA PHE A 140 3.31 -9.69 4.54
C PHE A 140 3.38 -8.65 3.43
N ASN A 141 4.56 -8.45 2.84
CA ASN A 141 4.75 -7.52 1.72
C ASN A 141 3.92 -7.92 0.50
N PHE A 142 3.83 -9.22 0.20
CA PHE A 142 3.00 -9.71 -0.89
C PHE A 142 1.52 -9.37 -0.68
N VAL A 143 1.00 -9.60 0.54
CA VAL A 143 -0.39 -9.21 0.89
C VAL A 143 -0.59 -7.71 0.73
N PHE A 144 0.33 -6.88 1.22
CA PHE A 144 0.22 -5.43 1.11
C PHE A 144 0.30 -4.92 -0.33
N VAL A 145 1.09 -5.57 -1.19
CA VAL A 145 1.13 -5.25 -2.62
C VAL A 145 -0.23 -5.52 -3.26
N VAL A 146 -0.84 -6.68 -2.99
CA VAL A 146 -2.17 -7.01 -3.51
C VAL A 146 -3.21 -6.01 -3.04
N LEU A 147 -3.25 -5.69 -1.75
CA LEU A 147 -4.19 -4.70 -1.21
C LEU A 147 -3.98 -3.32 -1.84
N SER A 148 -2.72 -2.90 -2.02
CA SER A 148 -2.37 -1.60 -2.61
C SER A 148 -2.78 -1.53 -4.08
N CYS A 149 -2.60 -2.60 -4.85
CA CYS A 149 -3.10 -2.69 -6.22
C CYS A 149 -4.62 -2.51 -6.28
N VAL A 150 -5.37 -3.19 -5.40
CA VAL A 150 -6.83 -3.03 -5.31
C VAL A 150 -7.20 -1.57 -5.00
N SER A 151 -6.51 -0.95 -4.05
CA SER A 151 -6.74 0.46 -3.70
C SER A 151 -6.48 1.41 -4.86
N VAL A 152 -5.41 1.17 -5.64
CA VAL A 152 -5.08 2.00 -6.81
C VAL A 152 -6.16 1.88 -7.88
N VAL A 153 -6.61 0.66 -8.19
CA VAL A 153 -7.69 0.44 -9.16
C VAL A 153 -8.97 1.15 -8.72
N LEU A 154 -9.38 0.96 -7.46
CA LEU A 154 -10.58 1.62 -6.92
C LEU A 154 -10.48 3.14 -6.95
N THR A 155 -9.30 3.69 -6.68
CA THR A 155 -9.05 5.12 -6.71
C THR A 155 -9.12 5.65 -8.13
N PHE A 156 -8.49 4.97 -9.09
CA PHE A 156 -8.47 5.39 -10.49
C PHE A 156 -9.87 5.33 -11.12
N GLU A 157 -10.59 4.23 -10.93
CA GLU A 157 -11.98 4.09 -11.39
C GLU A 157 -12.89 5.13 -10.72
N GLY A 158 -12.75 5.32 -9.40
CA GLY A 158 -13.54 6.29 -8.65
C GLY A 158 -13.33 7.72 -9.14
N PHE A 159 -12.09 8.11 -9.43
CA PHE A 159 -11.77 9.42 -10.02
C PHE A 159 -12.24 9.54 -11.47
N SER A 160 -12.16 8.47 -12.27
CA SER A 160 -12.64 8.49 -13.65
C SER A 160 -14.13 8.79 -13.72
N VAL A 161 -14.94 8.18 -12.85
CA VAL A 161 -16.39 8.43 -12.75
C VAL A 161 -16.69 9.85 -12.26
N PHE A 162 -15.91 10.35 -11.29
CA PHE A 162 -16.04 11.72 -10.82
C PHE A 162 -15.75 12.74 -11.95
N CYS A 163 -14.66 12.55 -12.68
CA CYS A 163 -14.27 13.43 -13.78
C CYS A 163 -15.31 13.43 -14.90
N SER A 164 -15.85 12.27 -15.29
CA SER A 164 -16.87 12.19 -16.35
C SER A 164 -18.20 12.85 -15.94
N SER A 165 -18.56 12.76 -14.67
CA SER A 165 -19.75 13.43 -14.12
C SER A 165 -19.60 14.95 -14.12
N LEU A 166 -18.42 15.45 -13.74
CA LEU A 166 -18.10 16.88 -13.78
C LEU A 166 -18.08 17.43 -15.22
N GLU A 167 -17.44 16.71 -16.14
CA GLU A 167 -17.35 17.12 -17.54
C GLU A 167 -18.75 17.21 -18.18
N SER A 168 -19.60 16.21 -17.93
CA SER A 168 -20.98 16.18 -18.42
C SER A 168 -21.78 17.39 -17.90
N SER A 169 -21.68 17.69 -16.61
CA SER A 169 -22.37 18.83 -15.99
C SER A 169 -21.89 20.20 -16.51
N LEU A 170 -20.58 20.34 -16.75
CA LEU A 170 -20.00 21.57 -17.29
C LEU A 170 -20.33 21.77 -18.77
N ASN A 171 -20.40 20.69 -19.56
CA ASN A 171 -20.71 20.77 -20.98
C ASN A 171 -22.19 21.14 -21.23
N ILE A 172 -23.10 20.70 -20.35
CA ILE A 172 -24.52 21.13 -20.38
C ILE A 172 -24.68 22.62 -20.04
N SER A 173 -23.72 23.22 -19.33
CA SER A 173 -23.78 24.61 -18.87
C SER A 173 -23.21 25.64 -19.87
N ARG A 174 -22.53 25.19 -20.93
CA ARG A 174 -21.98 26.02 -22.01
C ARG A 174 -23.03 26.24 -23.09
#